data_AF-A0A0T2QAT0-F1
#
_entry.id   AF-A0A0T2QAT0-F1
#
_cell.length_a   1.000
_cell.length_b   1.000
_cell.length_c   1.000
_cell.angle_alpha   90.00
_cell.angle_beta   90.00
_cell.angle_gamma   90.00
#
_symmetry.space_group_name_H-M   'P 1'
#
loop_
_entity.id
_entity.type
_entity.pdbx_description
1 polymer ?
#
loop_
_entity_poly.entity_id
_entity_poly.type
_entity_poly.pdbx_seq_one_letter_code
_entity_poly.pdbx_strand_id
1 'polypeptide(L)' 'MTDRPFPDHRQAALALLNGNHRLSRKAGQFLGQLAVDPTPMSEAQAGWLRKLLERAGLPLMAEGGAA' A
#
# COMPACT_ATOMS: atom_id res chain seq x y z
N MET A 1 -7.44 -1.08 -18.25
CA MET A 1 -8.55 -0.58 -17.40
C MET A 1 -7.94 0.49 -16.52
N THR A 2 -8.56 1.67 -16.45
CA THR A 2 -7.99 2.92 -15.94
C THR A 2 -7.37 2.75 -14.54
N ASP A 3 -6.03 2.78 -14.52
CA ASP A 3 -5.15 2.60 -13.37
C ASP A 3 -5.16 3.86 -12.49
N ARG A 4 -6.29 4.10 -11.83
CA ARG A 4 -6.46 5.29 -10.98
C ARG A 4 -5.64 5.10 -9.71
N PRO A 5 -4.84 6.10 -9.29
CA PRO A 5 -4.10 6.02 -8.06
C PRO A 5 -4.98 5.72 -6.86
N PHE A 6 -4.46 4.99 -5.87
CA PHE A 6 -5.15 4.80 -4.61
C PHE A 6 -5.28 6.13 -3.86
N PRO A 7 -6.46 6.42 -3.28
CA PRO A 7 -6.70 7.69 -2.60
C PRO A 7 -5.88 7.80 -1.29
N ASP A 8 -5.61 6.68 -0.64
CA ASP A 8 -4.90 6.61 0.64
C ASP A 8 -4.14 5.28 0.80
N HIS A 9 -3.29 5.24 1.82
CA HIS A 9 -2.47 4.08 2.15
C HIS A 9 -3.27 2.85 2.57
N ARG A 10 -4.44 3.05 3.18
CA ARG A 10 -5.32 1.96 3.62
C ARG A 10 -5.89 1.21 2.42
N GLN A 11 -6.39 1.92 1.40
CA GLN A 11 -6.89 1.29 0.17
C GLN A 11 -5.79 0.54 -0.58
N ALA A 12 -4.59 1.12 -0.68
CA ALA A 12 -3.43 0.48 -1.28
C ALA A 12 -3.04 -0.81 -0.52
N ALA A 13 -3.03 -0.76 0.81
CA ALA A 13 -2.70 -1.92 1.65
C ALA A 13 -3.75 -3.04 1.52
N LEU A 14 -5.04 -2.70 1.52
CA LEU A 14 -6.11 -3.67 1.33
C LEU A 14 -6.09 -4.31 -0.06
N ALA A 15 -5.76 -3.55 -1.12
CA ALA A 15 -5.60 -4.10 -2.45
C ALA A 15 -4.47 -5.14 -2.51
N LEU A 16 -3.35 -4.87 -1.82
CA LEU A 16 -2.25 -5.82 -1.68
C LEU A 16 -2.63 -7.05 -0.81
N LEU A 17 -3.39 -6.87 0.26
CA LEU A 17 -3.79 -7.99 1.13
C LEU A 17 -4.81 -8.92 0.46
N ASN A 18 -5.69 -8.38 -0.38
CA ASN A 18 -6.72 -9.13 -1.09
C ASN A 18 -6.25 -9.64 -2.47
N GLY A 19 -5.07 -9.25 -2.93
CA GLY A 19 -4.51 -9.64 -4.22
C GLY A 19 -3.94 -11.07 -4.20
N ASN A 20 -3.76 -11.66 -5.38
CA ASN A 20 -3.23 -13.02 -5.54
C ASN A 20 -1.69 -13.09 -5.63
N HIS A 21 -0.98 -12.21 -4.92
CA HIS A 21 0.47 -12.15 -4.94
C HIS A 21 1.08 -12.65 -3.64
N ARG A 22 2.25 -13.29 -3.74
CA ARG A 22 2.93 -13.85 -2.58
C ARG A 22 3.48 -12.73 -1.68
N LEU A 23 2.88 -12.58 -0.50
CA LEU A 23 3.38 -11.72 0.55
C LEU A 23 4.36 -12.49 1.45
N SER A 24 5.45 -11.84 1.84
CA SER A 24 6.26 -12.32 2.96
C SER A 24 5.53 -12.03 4.27
N ARG A 25 5.88 -12.75 5.35
CA ARG A 25 5.34 -12.48 6.69
C ARG A 25 5.49 -11.02 7.10
N LYS A 26 6.65 -10.42 6.83
CA LYS A 26 6.95 -9.00 7.12
C LYS A 26 6.04 -8.06 6.32
N ALA A 27 5.82 -8.35 5.03
CA ALA A 27 4.93 -7.54 4.20
C ALA A 27 3.48 -7.63 4.68
N GLY A 28 2.99 -8.83 5.01
CA GLY A 28 1.63 -9.01 5.54
C GLY A 28 1.40 -8.25 6.86
N GLN A 29 2.35 -8.31 7.80
CA GLN A 29 2.26 -7.56 9.05
C GLN A 29 2.21 -6.03 8.83
N PHE A 30 3.10 -5.51 7.98
CA PHE A 30 3.12 -4.08 7.65
C PHE A 30 1.83 -3.60 6.99
N LEU A 31 1.34 -4.33 5.98
CA LEU A 31 0.12 -3.97 5.28
C LEU A 31 -1.11 -4.09 6.19
N GLY A 32 -1.14 -5.09 7.06
CA GLY A 32 -2.20 -5.24 8.06
C GLY A 32 -2.27 -4.05 9.01
N GLN A 33 -1.11 -3.54 9.46
CA GLN A 33 -1.06 -2.33 10.27
C GLN A 33 -1.57 -1.11 9.48
N LEU A 34 -1.05 -0.87 8.26
CA LEU A 34 -1.49 0.26 7.43
C LEU A 34 -3.00 0.23 7.09
N ALA A 35 -3.61 -0.95 7.06
CA ALA A 35 -5.03 -1.07 6.76
C ALA A 35 -5.95 -0.61 7.92
N VAL A 36 -5.42 -0.52 9.14
CA VAL A 36 -6.22 -0.27 10.37
C VAL A 36 -5.70 0.88 11.24
N ASP A 37 -4.43 1.25 11.12
CA ASP A 37 -3.78 2.32 11.86
C ASP A 37 -3.90 3.65 11.08
N PRO A 38 -4.59 4.67 11.61
CA PRO A 38 -4.78 5.95 10.93
C PRO A 38 -3.57 6.88 11.04
N THR A 39 -2.49 6.44 11.70
CA THR A 39 -1.29 7.27 11.86
C THR A 39 -0.65 7.58 10.49
N PRO A 40 -0.28 8.84 10.21
CA PRO A 40 0.40 9.20 8.97
C PRO A 40 1.66 8.37 8.72
N MET A 41 1.91 8.01 7.46
CA MET A 41 3.09 7.22 7.11
C MET A 41 4.37 8.06 7.17
N SER A 42 5.43 7.48 7.72
CA SER A 42 6.79 7.97 7.47
C SER A 42 7.18 7.81 5.99
N GLU A 43 8.14 8.62 5.53
CA GLU A 43 8.69 8.53 4.18
C GLU A 43 9.23 7.13 3.84
N ALA A 44 9.85 6.47 4.82
CA ALA A 44 10.36 5.11 4.66
C ALA A 44 9.23 4.09 4.43
N GLN A 45 8.10 4.23 5.14
CA GLN A 45 6.92 3.39 4.95
C GLN A 45 6.27 3.66 3.59
N ALA A 46 6.12 4.93 3.20
CA ALA A 46 5.59 5.32 1.89
C ALA A 46 6.45 4.75 0.74
N GLY A 47 7.78 4.87 0.86
CA GLY A 47 8.73 4.31 -0.10
C GLY A 47 8.70 2.79 -0.16
N TRP A 48 8.47 2.11 0.97
CA TRP A 48 8.33 0.65 0.98
C TRP A 48 6.99 0.20 0.38
N LEU A 49 5.88 0.87 0.70
CA LEU A 49 4.57 0.59 0.12
C LEU A 49 4.59 0.75 -1.41
N ARG A 50 5.21 1.83 -1.92
CA ARG A 50 5.41 2.03 -3.37
C ARG A 50 6.07 0.81 -4.04
N LYS A 51 7.17 0.31 -3.47
CA LYS A 51 7.87 -0.88 -4.01
C LYS A 51 6.99 -2.14 -4.01
N LEU A 52 6.11 -2.29 -3.02
CA LEU A 52 5.17 -3.41 -2.96
C LEU A 52 4.10 -3.31 -4.07
N LEU A 53 3.56 -2.11 -4.31
CA LEU A 53 2.59 -1.84 -5.37
C LEU A 53 3.20 -2.06 -6.76
N GLU A 54 4.38 -1.50 -7.01
CA GLU A 54 5.13 -1.67 -8.26
C GLU A 54 5.39 -3.16 -8.56
N ARG A 55 5.82 -3.92 -7.54
CA ARG A 55 6.05 -5.37 -7.69
C ARG A 55 4.75 -6.16 -7.94
N ALA A 56 3.62 -5.69 -7.43
CA ALA A 56 2.32 -6.30 -7.64
C ALA A 56 1.64 -5.83 -8.95
N GLY A 57 2.23 -4.85 -9.66
CA GLY A 57 1.62 -4.24 -10.85
C GLY A 57 0.33 -3.47 -10.53
N LEU A 58 0.23 -2.92 -9.32
CA LEU A 58 -0.93 -2.17 -8.85
C LEU A 58 -0.73 -0.65 -8.98
N PRO A 59 -1.82 0.14 -9.04
CA PRO A 59 -1.75 1.59 -9.03
C PRO A 59 -0.90 2.13 -7.87
N LEU A 60 -0.19 3.22 -8.10
CA LEU A 60 0.48 3.97 -7.03
C LEU A 60 -0.54 4.76 -6.21
N MET A 61 -0.14 5.29 -5.05
CA MET A 61 -0.98 6.24 -4.31
C MET A 61 -0.96 7.61 -4.96
N ALA A 62 -2.04 8.38 -4.83
CA ALA A 62 -2.08 9.78 -5.23
C ALA A 62 -1.05 10.62 -4.45
N GLU A 63 -0.47 11.64 -5.10
CA GLU A 63 0.39 12.60 -4.41
C GLU A 63 -0.43 13.33 -3.33
N GLY A 64 -0.10 13.08 -2.06
CA GLY A 64 -0.83 13.61 -0.89
C GLY A 64 -1.48 12.56 0.03
N GLY A 65 -1.55 11.29 -0.38
CA GLY A 65 -2.19 10.20 0.41
C GLY A 65 -1.42 9.67 1.64
N ALA A 66 -0.38 10.41 2.08
CA ALA A 66 0.40 10.08 3.27
C ALA A 66 -0.09 10.79 4.55
N ALA A 67 -1.12 11.63 4.42
CA ALA A 67 -1.70 12.43 5.50
C ALA A 67 -2.57 11.62 6.45
#